data_AF-A0A316EU05-F1
#
_entry.id   AF-A0A316EU05-F1
#
_cell.length_a   1.000
_cell.length_b   1.000
_cell.length_c   1.000
_cell.angle_alpha   90.00
_cell.angle_beta   90.00
_cell.angle_gamma   90.00
#
_symmetry.space_group_name_H-M   'P 1'
#
loop_
_entity.id
_entity.type
_entity.pdbx_description
1 polymer ?
#
loop_
_entity_poly.entity_id
_entity_poly.type
_entity_poly.pdbx_seq_one_letter_code
_entity_poly.pdbx_strand_id
1 'polypeptide(L)'
;MMRIDRSAQTELSFASQGNGAPNAGGTANGGRASQRASNAFLDGVPSANQPAPREQRPLRRIRNRIPSVPPGPEGIVLPNRGTQTMMHDIHNHSIGPGYAATQIVDMTLTLAENAREQIALFDKAGVDKFVWAPIPSVIIQGNAVAAGCCGNDEHPITPGHTSLPANAPSAERQTYYMPEAYRNGAPMTGEAFDQITAIGRQHYNTSVDWQVGKAYQEIRLSDLGKPAHEQIAPRIFPAITGINLGDANAVTSMLRLKKEYPDTFHIIGEITMHKEFVDKQNLDYQPDFSENAPINDILKFAARSGMPVVLHCDSSDAEAAIRSGAAGQGEYFRGIEDLVARHPDTTIVHAHMGGIGKFARPGENHVAKLRELLTRYPNYNIDMSWDVVAENYSPHSAETDPTLKAADEAARSARIQQMAALIQEFPKRFIMGSDALISRNENSISATHELYSGAKRNAEGNFERKTGLFDHLDTALPNVLSENFDALLNDAKVKSSAYENGMMKEDLKALQAAAVNNGRTPNVWPATT
;
A
#
# COMPACT_ATOMS: atom_id res chain seq x y z
N MET A 1 -33.68 -21.03 -27.32
CA MET A 1 -33.61 -22.18 -28.26
C MET A 1 -34.23 -21.72 -29.57
N MET A 2 -33.67 -22.07 -30.75
CA MET A 2 -33.80 -21.35 -32.05
C MET A 2 -33.21 -19.93 -31.99
N ARG A 3 -32.06 -19.57 -32.59
CA ARG A 3 -31.43 -19.76 -33.92
C ARG A 3 -32.15 -19.09 -35.10
N ILE A 4 -31.52 -18.02 -35.61
CA ILE A 4 -31.56 -17.59 -37.02
C ILE A 4 -30.11 -17.47 -37.52
N ASP A 5 -29.92 -17.74 -38.82
CA ASP A 5 -28.70 -18.10 -39.57
C ASP A 5 -28.77 -17.28 -40.89
N ARG A 6 -27.77 -16.62 -41.49
CA ARG A 6 -26.28 -16.70 -41.50
C ARG A 6 -25.67 -15.27 -41.35
N SER A 7 -24.49 -14.84 -41.85
CA SER A 7 -23.48 -15.35 -42.80
C SER A 7 -22.12 -14.67 -42.65
N ALA A 8 -21.06 -15.32 -43.15
CA ALA A 8 -19.65 -14.89 -43.04
C ALA A 8 -18.99 -14.72 -44.43
N GLN A 9 -17.98 -13.85 -44.48
CA GLN A 9 -16.89 -13.68 -45.47
C GLN A 9 -16.04 -12.51 -44.93
N THR A 10 -14.73 -12.54 -44.65
CA THR A 10 -13.58 -13.41 -44.98
C THR A 10 -12.87 -13.15 -46.32
N GLU A 11 -12.10 -12.05 -46.38
CA GLU A 11 -10.80 -11.90 -47.08
C GLU A 11 -9.94 -10.98 -46.17
N LEU A 12 -8.64 -11.13 -45.86
CA LEU A 12 -7.43 -11.66 -46.53
C LEU A 12 -6.97 -10.88 -47.78
N SER A 13 -6.15 -9.84 -47.62
CA SER A 13 -4.67 -10.03 -47.54
C SER A 13 -3.80 -8.85 -48.06
N PHE A 14 -2.52 -8.90 -47.66
CA PHE A 14 -1.31 -8.29 -48.24
C PHE A 14 -0.97 -6.79 -48.07
N ALA A 15 0.34 -6.59 -47.97
CA ALA A 15 1.05 -5.36 -47.64
C ALA A 15 1.77 -4.76 -48.86
N SER A 16 2.27 -3.53 -48.72
CA SER A 16 3.45 -3.10 -49.49
C SER A 16 4.31 -2.10 -48.70
N GLN A 17 5.63 -2.23 -48.85
CA GLN A 17 6.64 -1.26 -48.41
C GLN A 17 6.88 -0.24 -49.54
N GLY A 18 7.41 0.96 -49.25
CA GLY A 18 7.85 1.87 -50.32
C GLY A 18 8.44 3.21 -49.85
N ASN A 19 9.77 3.29 -49.81
CA ASN A 19 10.58 4.49 -49.54
C ASN A 19 10.22 5.75 -50.36
N GLY A 20 10.55 6.94 -49.84
CA GLY A 20 10.59 8.17 -50.66
C GLY A 20 10.94 9.49 -49.96
N ALA A 21 12.23 9.83 -49.90
CA ALA A 21 12.79 11.18 -49.72
C ALA A 21 13.98 11.35 -50.72
N PRO A 22 14.61 12.53 -50.96
CA PRO A 22 14.55 13.82 -50.26
C PRO A 22 14.56 15.06 -51.21
N ASN A 23 15.15 16.20 -50.75
CA ASN A 23 15.52 17.47 -51.44
C ASN A 23 14.46 18.61 -51.48
N ALA A 24 14.83 19.92 -51.48
CA ALA A 24 16.06 20.63 -51.05
C ALA A 24 15.87 22.17 -51.09
N GLY A 25 16.67 22.93 -50.29
CA GLY A 25 16.98 24.37 -50.48
C GLY A 25 15.93 25.40 -50.00
N GLY A 26 16.30 26.60 -49.50
CA GLY A 26 17.63 27.14 -49.16
C GLY A 26 17.60 28.66 -48.87
N THR A 27 18.64 29.19 -48.20
CA THR A 27 19.14 30.62 -48.22
C THR A 27 18.19 31.81 -47.89
N ALA A 28 18.61 32.96 -47.35
CA ALA A 28 19.80 33.42 -46.60
C ALA A 28 19.57 34.87 -46.08
N ASN A 29 20.44 35.34 -45.16
CA ASN A 29 20.81 36.75 -44.86
C ASN A 29 19.79 37.79 -44.34
N GLY A 30 20.15 38.44 -43.21
CA GLY A 30 20.54 39.86 -43.28
C GLY A 30 20.01 40.84 -42.22
N GLY A 31 20.93 41.43 -41.44
CA GLY A 31 20.86 42.88 -41.11
C GLY A 31 20.68 43.33 -39.63
N ARG A 32 21.79 43.84 -39.06
CA ARG A 32 21.99 45.10 -38.27
C ARG A 32 20.77 45.83 -37.63
N ALA A 33 20.86 46.63 -36.55
CA ALA A 33 21.80 46.97 -35.47
C ALA A 33 21.42 48.41 -34.96
N SER A 34 21.58 48.70 -33.65
CA SER A 34 21.67 50.01 -32.94
C SER A 34 20.83 49.99 -31.64
N GLN A 35 21.32 50.28 -30.42
CA GLN A 35 22.09 51.40 -29.84
C GLN A 35 21.33 52.72 -29.62
N ARG A 36 20.97 52.97 -28.35
CA ARG A 36 21.04 54.22 -27.52
C ARG A 36 20.01 54.10 -26.37
N ALA A 37 20.26 54.30 -25.07
CA ALA A 37 21.25 55.03 -24.26
C ALA A 37 20.91 56.50 -23.89
N SER A 38 20.37 56.69 -22.68
CA SER A 38 20.37 57.90 -21.81
C SER A 38 19.61 57.54 -20.51
N ASN A 39 20.16 57.56 -19.29
CA ASN A 39 20.71 58.66 -18.46
C ASN A 39 19.73 59.84 -18.26
N ALA A 40 19.58 60.50 -17.08
CA ALA A 40 19.96 60.24 -15.67
C ALA A 40 19.39 61.40 -14.78
N PHE A 41 19.68 61.42 -13.45
CA PHE A 41 19.47 62.53 -12.47
C PHE A 41 18.01 62.90 -12.07
N LEU A 42 17.73 63.56 -10.94
CA LEU A 42 18.17 63.45 -9.52
C LEU A 42 17.23 64.34 -8.65
N ASP A 43 17.19 64.08 -7.33
CA ASP A 43 16.78 64.98 -6.22
C ASP A 43 15.36 65.60 -6.13
N GLY A 44 14.87 65.75 -4.88
CA GLY A 44 13.72 66.61 -4.56
C GLY A 44 12.85 66.19 -3.36
N VAL A 45 13.30 66.47 -2.13
CA VAL A 45 12.45 66.40 -0.91
C VAL A 45 11.77 67.76 -0.67
N PRO A 46 10.48 67.77 -0.27
CA PRO A 46 10.07 68.63 0.84
C PRO A 46 9.23 67.88 1.88
N SER A 47 9.25 68.38 3.12
CA SER A 47 8.66 67.73 4.29
C SER A 47 7.27 68.27 4.69
N ALA A 48 6.65 67.55 5.63
CA ALA A 48 5.62 67.99 6.58
C ALA A 48 4.15 68.06 6.09
N ASN A 49 3.36 67.07 6.54
CA ASN A 49 2.17 67.32 7.35
C ASN A 49 1.82 66.07 8.18
N GLN A 50 1.66 66.22 9.50
CA GLN A 50 1.14 65.18 10.40
C GLN A 50 -0.39 65.24 10.46
N PRO A 51 -1.05 64.09 10.72
CA PRO A 51 -2.17 64.09 11.65
C PRO A 51 -2.07 63.03 12.76
N ALA A 52 -2.87 63.26 13.80
CA ALA A 52 -2.87 62.67 15.15
C ALA A 52 -2.81 61.13 15.27
N PRO A 53 -2.31 60.60 16.42
CA PRO A 53 -2.15 59.17 16.63
C PRO A 53 -3.50 58.45 16.88
N ARG A 54 -3.72 57.34 16.16
CA ARG A 54 -4.82 56.41 16.43
C ARG A 54 -4.35 55.35 17.43
N GLU A 55 -5.17 55.08 18.45
CA GLU A 55 -4.87 54.14 19.54
C GLU A 55 -4.51 52.74 19.02
N GLN A 56 -3.27 52.31 19.26
CA GLN A 56 -2.92 50.90 19.15
C GLN A 56 -3.37 50.18 20.42
N ARG A 57 -4.45 49.39 20.33
CA ARG A 57 -4.78 48.41 21.37
C ARG A 57 -3.61 47.43 21.51
N PRO A 58 -3.08 47.18 22.72
CA PRO A 58 -1.95 46.27 22.88
C PRO A 58 -2.36 44.85 22.51
N LEU A 59 -1.70 44.29 21.49
CA LEU A 59 -1.73 42.86 21.24
C LEU A 59 -1.26 42.14 22.50
N ARG A 60 -2.17 41.38 23.14
CA ARG A 60 -1.80 40.46 24.23
C ARG A 60 -0.73 39.52 23.68
N ARG A 61 0.52 39.68 24.14
CA ARG A 61 1.52 38.62 24.10
C ARG A 61 0.98 37.45 24.91
N ILE A 62 0.31 36.51 24.24
CA ILE A 62 0.10 35.18 24.78
C ILE A 62 1.49 34.56 24.86
N ARG A 63 2.13 34.69 26.02
CA ARG A 63 3.24 33.81 26.39
C ARG A 63 2.65 32.42 26.53
N ASN A 64 2.65 31.67 25.43
CA ASN A 64 2.51 30.22 25.52
C ASN A 64 3.68 29.72 26.35
N ARG A 65 3.43 29.48 27.65
CA ARG A 65 4.20 28.52 28.41
C ARG A 65 3.95 27.18 27.73
N ILE A 66 4.85 26.82 26.82
CA ILE A 66 5.06 25.42 26.46
C ILE A 66 5.28 24.71 27.79
N PRO A 67 4.42 23.76 28.21
CA PRO A 67 4.74 22.89 29.32
C PRO A 67 6.06 22.21 28.96
N SER A 68 7.04 22.22 29.85
CA SER A 68 8.26 21.45 29.64
C SER A 68 7.86 20.00 29.42
N VAL A 69 7.99 19.53 28.18
CA VAL A 69 7.82 18.13 27.83
C VAL A 69 8.78 17.37 28.76
N PRO A 70 8.30 16.40 29.57
CA PRO A 70 9.21 15.60 30.37
C PRO A 70 10.23 14.98 29.43
N PRO A 71 11.53 14.95 29.77
CA PRO A 71 12.50 14.24 28.93
C PRO A 71 11.98 12.81 28.72
N GLY A 72 11.86 12.41 27.46
CA GLY A 72 11.54 11.03 27.12
C GLY A 72 12.56 10.09 27.79
N PRO A 73 12.18 8.85 28.11
CA PRO A 73 13.03 7.95 28.89
C PRO A 73 14.43 7.86 28.30
N GLU A 74 15.42 8.39 29.02
CA GLU A 74 16.81 8.39 28.60
C GLU A 74 17.29 6.95 28.46
N GLY A 75 17.86 6.62 27.30
CA GLY A 75 18.53 5.33 27.09
C GLY A 75 17.60 4.15 26.83
N ILE A 76 16.72 4.23 25.82
CA ILE A 76 16.44 3.03 25.02
C ILE A 76 17.72 2.69 24.26
N VAL A 77 18.60 1.94 24.92
CA VAL A 77 19.68 1.23 24.24
C VAL A 77 19.00 0.23 23.31
N LEU A 78 19.01 0.53 22.01
CA LEU A 78 18.56 -0.42 20.99
C LEU A 78 19.23 -1.76 21.27
N PRO A 79 18.48 -2.86 21.43
CA PRO A 79 19.07 -4.15 21.74
C PRO A 79 20.09 -4.50 20.63
N ASN A 80 21.20 -5.13 21.02
CA ASN A 80 22.26 -5.51 20.09
C ASN A 80 21.65 -6.17 18.85
N ARG A 81 22.03 -5.71 17.65
CA ARG A 81 21.66 -6.30 16.34
C ARG A 81 22.22 -7.72 16.21
N GLY A 82 21.65 -8.66 16.96
CA GLY A 82 22.15 -10.00 17.17
C GLY A 82 21.11 -11.04 16.81
N THR A 83 21.55 -12.02 16.02
CA THR A 83 20.87 -13.29 15.71
C THR A 83 19.56 -13.28 14.92
N GLN A 84 19.03 -12.12 14.51
CA GLN A 84 17.85 -12.07 13.64
C GLN A 84 18.22 -11.87 12.17
N THR A 85 17.56 -12.59 11.28
CA THR A 85 17.68 -12.40 9.83
C THR A 85 17.02 -11.07 9.47
N MET A 86 17.82 -10.07 9.11
CA MET A 86 17.31 -8.75 8.72
C MET A 86 16.54 -8.87 7.40
N MET A 87 15.24 -8.55 7.43
CA MET A 87 14.36 -8.49 6.27
C MET A 87 13.78 -7.09 6.07
N HIS A 88 13.09 -6.90 4.96
CA HIS A 88 12.30 -5.73 4.62
C HIS A 88 10.85 -6.17 4.39
N ASP A 89 9.91 -5.25 4.59
CA ASP A 89 8.48 -5.55 4.59
C ASP A 89 7.72 -4.63 3.61
N ILE A 90 7.39 -5.16 2.44
CA ILE A 90 6.72 -4.40 1.37
C ILE A 90 5.24 -4.11 1.66
N HIS A 91 4.64 -4.74 2.67
CA HIS A 91 3.21 -4.70 2.91
C HIS A 91 2.91 -4.73 4.41
N ASN A 92 2.73 -3.55 5.00
CA ASN A 92 2.50 -3.41 6.43
C ASN A 92 1.52 -2.28 6.78
N HIS A 93 0.65 -2.55 7.74
CA HIS A 93 -0.38 -1.66 8.25
C HIS A 93 -0.24 -1.36 9.76
N SER A 94 0.87 -1.76 10.39
CA SER A 94 1.12 -1.66 11.84
C SER A 94 1.14 -0.22 12.36
N ILE A 95 1.55 0.74 11.52
CA ILE A 95 1.49 2.17 11.84
C ILE A 95 0.12 2.76 11.45
N GLY A 96 -0.96 2.03 11.69
CA GLY A 96 -2.31 2.52 11.47
C GLY A 96 -2.75 3.54 12.54
N PRO A 97 -3.61 4.51 12.20
CA PRO A 97 -4.40 5.22 13.21
C PRO A 97 -5.32 4.20 13.89
N GLY A 98 -5.16 3.97 15.20
CA GLY A 98 -5.96 3.04 16.00
C GLY A 98 -7.40 3.49 16.27
N TYR A 99 -8.07 4.10 15.28
CA TYR A 99 -9.28 4.89 15.48
C TYR A 99 -10.50 4.32 14.76
N ALA A 100 -11.47 3.92 15.58
CA ALA A 100 -12.86 3.79 15.17
C ALA A 100 -13.37 5.11 14.59
N ALA A 101 -14.24 5.01 13.59
CA ALA A 101 -14.93 6.15 12.99
C ALA A 101 -15.66 6.97 14.06
N THR A 102 -15.43 8.29 14.11
CA THR A 102 -16.43 9.36 14.38
C THR A 102 -15.82 10.75 14.60
N GLN A 103 -14.53 10.87 14.92
CA GLN A 103 -13.88 12.19 15.13
C GLN A 103 -12.57 12.34 14.36
N ILE A 104 -12.57 13.22 13.36
CA ILE A 104 -11.35 13.69 12.68
C ILE A 104 -10.65 14.70 13.59
N VAL A 105 -9.99 14.20 14.63
CA VAL A 105 -8.99 14.95 15.39
C VAL A 105 -7.67 14.92 14.60
N ASP A 106 -6.83 15.94 14.76
CA ASP A 106 -5.48 15.98 14.18
C ASP A 106 -4.58 14.95 14.89
N MET A 107 -4.60 13.70 14.41
CA MET A 107 -3.87 12.58 15.02
C MET A 107 -2.37 12.54 14.66
N THR A 108 -1.82 13.58 14.04
CA THR A 108 -0.43 13.60 13.51
C THR A 108 0.61 13.19 14.54
N LEU A 109 0.55 13.76 15.75
CA LEU A 109 1.51 13.46 16.81
C LEU A 109 1.43 11.99 17.22
N THR A 110 0.21 11.48 17.46
CA THR A 110 -0.03 10.08 17.82
C THR A 110 0.37 9.10 16.71
N LEU A 111 0.21 9.46 15.44
CA LEU A 111 0.71 8.66 14.30
C LEU A 111 2.24 8.61 14.29
N ALA A 112 2.92 9.75 14.52
CA ALA A 112 4.37 9.82 14.60
C ALA A 112 4.94 9.18 15.88
N GLU A 113 4.19 9.18 16.98
CA GLU A 113 4.51 8.48 18.23
C GLU A 113 4.36 6.96 18.05
N ASN A 114 3.21 6.50 17.53
CA ASN A 114 3.02 5.08 17.17
C ASN A 114 4.12 4.61 16.22
N ALA A 115 4.49 5.40 15.20
CA ALA A 115 5.59 5.04 14.31
C ALA A 115 6.91 4.78 15.05
N ARG A 116 7.25 5.59 16.06
CA ARG A 116 8.45 5.42 16.88
C ARG A 116 8.35 4.20 17.81
N GLU A 117 7.17 3.92 18.36
CA GLU A 117 6.92 2.72 19.17
C GLU A 117 7.00 1.44 18.33
N GLN A 118 6.41 1.45 17.13
CA GLN A 118 6.44 0.32 16.19
C GLN A 118 7.86 -0.01 15.74
N ILE A 119 8.74 0.97 15.48
CA ILE A 119 10.14 0.71 15.12
C ILE A 119 10.84 -0.27 16.10
N ALA A 120 10.55 -0.17 17.41
CA ALA A 120 11.11 -1.09 18.40
C ALA A 120 10.53 -2.52 18.31
N LEU A 121 9.30 -2.69 17.82
CA LEU A 121 8.72 -4.00 17.50
C LEU A 121 9.31 -4.57 16.20
N PHE A 122 9.57 -3.71 15.20
CA PHE A 122 10.23 -4.09 13.95
C PHE A 122 11.67 -4.54 14.20
N ASP A 123 12.42 -3.84 15.05
CA ASP A 123 13.77 -4.23 15.49
C ASP A 123 13.81 -5.62 16.17
N LYS A 124 12.76 -5.96 16.92
CA LYS A 124 12.59 -7.29 17.53
C LYS A 124 12.03 -8.37 16.59
N ALA A 125 11.42 -7.97 15.48
CA ALA A 125 10.90 -8.86 14.45
C ALA A 125 11.90 -9.11 13.31
N GLY A 126 13.07 -8.45 13.36
CA GLY A 126 14.11 -8.52 12.33
C GLY A 126 13.84 -7.65 11.11
N VAL A 127 12.98 -6.62 11.18
CA VAL A 127 12.61 -5.79 10.03
C VAL A 127 13.37 -4.46 10.04
N ASP A 128 14.24 -4.25 9.05
CA ASP A 128 15.04 -3.02 8.92
C ASP A 128 14.27 -1.89 8.21
N LYS A 129 13.54 -2.21 7.14
CA LYS A 129 12.78 -1.22 6.34
C LYS A 129 11.41 -1.75 5.99
N PHE A 130 10.43 -0.87 5.84
CA PHE A 130 9.07 -1.28 5.52
C PHE A 130 8.27 -0.19 4.80
N VAL A 131 7.24 -0.62 4.10
CA VAL A 131 6.19 0.24 3.54
C VAL A 131 5.17 0.54 4.62
N TRP A 132 4.90 1.82 4.86
CA TRP A 132 3.80 2.25 5.70
C TRP A 132 2.56 2.46 4.83
N ALA A 133 1.72 1.43 4.75
CA ALA A 133 0.41 1.48 4.10
C ALA A 133 -0.69 1.69 5.17
N PRO A 134 -1.24 2.89 5.37
CA PRO A 134 -2.36 3.04 6.29
C PRO A 134 -3.63 2.41 5.71
N ILE A 135 -4.47 1.75 6.52
CA ILE A 135 -5.74 1.20 6.02
C ILE A 135 -6.69 2.36 5.65
N PRO A 136 -7.18 2.44 4.40
CA PRO A 136 -8.01 3.56 3.95
C PRO A 136 -9.52 3.34 4.21
N SER A 137 -9.97 2.25 4.84
CA SER A 137 -11.40 1.99 5.09
C SER A 137 -11.94 2.60 6.39
N VAL A 138 -13.12 3.21 6.31
CA VAL A 138 -13.96 3.68 7.43
C VAL A 138 -15.22 2.82 7.48
N ILE A 139 -15.58 2.30 8.66
CA ILE A 139 -16.83 1.53 8.81
C ILE A 139 -17.92 2.34 9.46
N ILE A 140 -19.12 2.20 8.90
CA ILE A 140 -20.35 2.82 9.40
C ILE A 140 -21.33 1.73 9.81
N GLN A 141 -21.14 1.19 11.02
CA GLN A 141 -22.19 0.50 11.76
C GLN A 141 -22.57 1.32 13.01
N GLY A 142 -23.84 1.26 13.39
CA GLY A 142 -24.53 2.28 14.19
C GLY A 142 -24.10 2.47 15.65
N ASN A 143 -23.05 1.80 16.11
CA ASN A 143 -22.34 2.07 17.35
C ASN A 143 -20.83 2.01 17.03
N ALA A 144 -20.04 2.95 17.56
CA ALA A 144 -18.62 3.04 17.25
C ALA A 144 -17.87 1.77 17.70
N VAL A 145 -17.64 0.86 16.74
CA VAL A 145 -16.94 -0.40 16.97
C VAL A 145 -15.48 -0.11 17.27
N ALA A 146 -14.97 -0.58 18.40
CA ALA A 146 -13.55 -0.53 18.71
C ALA A 146 -12.78 -1.35 17.67
N ALA A 147 -12.19 -0.67 16.69
CA ALA A 147 -11.64 -1.29 15.49
C ALA A 147 -10.34 -2.06 15.79
N GLY A 148 -10.49 -3.34 16.15
CA GLY A 148 -9.45 -4.33 15.93
C GLY A 148 -9.48 -4.77 14.46
N CYS A 149 -8.51 -4.28 13.67
CA CYS A 149 -8.40 -4.57 12.25
C CYS A 149 -8.07 -6.07 11.97
N CYS A 150 -8.13 -6.48 10.70
CA CYS A 150 -7.83 -7.81 10.11
C CYS A 150 -6.53 -8.54 10.60
N GLY A 151 -6.52 -9.32 11.69
CA GLY A 151 -5.31 -10.12 11.98
C GLY A 151 -5.31 -10.92 13.28
N ASN A 152 -4.47 -11.94 13.36
CA ASN A 152 -4.37 -12.84 14.52
C ASN A 152 -3.61 -12.21 15.71
N ASP A 153 -4.29 -11.41 16.52
CA ASP A 153 -3.94 -11.29 17.94
C ASP A 153 -4.62 -12.45 18.70
N GLU A 154 -4.15 -13.69 18.49
CA GLU A 154 -4.54 -14.85 19.34
C GLU A 154 -3.90 -14.76 20.73
N HIS A 155 -4.27 -13.75 21.50
CA HIS A 155 -4.00 -13.69 22.93
C HIS A 155 -5.27 -13.33 23.71
N PRO A 156 -5.53 -14.01 24.84
CA PRO A 156 -6.69 -13.70 25.67
C PRO A 156 -6.59 -12.26 26.15
N ILE A 157 -7.71 -11.51 26.07
CA ILE A 157 -7.78 -10.12 26.48
C ILE A 157 -7.35 -10.00 27.96
N THR A 158 -6.13 -9.55 28.20
CA THR A 158 -5.63 -9.27 29.54
C THR A 158 -6.51 -8.18 30.17
N PRO A 159 -7.09 -8.37 31.36
CA PRO A 159 -7.98 -7.38 31.96
C PRO A 159 -7.22 -6.10 32.30
N GLY A 160 -7.30 -5.07 31.43
CA GLY A 160 -6.59 -3.80 31.66
C GLY A 160 -6.67 -2.78 30.53
N HIS A 161 -6.68 -3.18 29.25
CA HIS A 161 -6.70 -2.22 28.15
C HIS A 161 -8.13 -1.87 27.68
N THR A 162 -8.53 -0.63 27.99
CA THR A 162 -9.77 0.04 27.54
C THR A 162 -11.03 -0.83 27.60
N SER A 163 -11.41 -1.20 28.82
CA SER A 163 -12.67 -1.89 29.08
C SER A 163 -13.88 -0.98 28.80
N LEU A 164 -14.65 -1.31 27.75
CA LEU A 164 -16.10 -1.40 27.97
C LEU A 164 -16.34 -2.39 29.11
N PRO A 165 -17.31 -2.16 30.01
CA PRO A 165 -17.47 -2.95 31.23
C PRO A 165 -17.59 -4.45 30.90
N ALA A 166 -16.99 -5.31 31.74
CA ALA A 166 -16.89 -6.75 31.52
C ALA A 166 -18.24 -7.48 31.35
N ASN A 167 -19.35 -6.79 31.63
CA ASN A 167 -20.73 -7.28 31.52
C ASN A 167 -21.46 -6.81 30.23
N ALA A 168 -20.79 -6.13 29.31
CA ALA A 168 -21.35 -5.85 27.98
C ALA A 168 -21.62 -7.18 27.24
N PRO A 169 -22.79 -7.36 26.58
CA PRO A 169 -23.12 -8.61 25.90
C PRO A 169 -22.06 -8.99 24.87
N SER A 170 -21.67 -10.28 24.83
CA SER A 170 -20.67 -10.77 23.87
C SER A 170 -21.06 -10.56 22.40
N ALA A 171 -22.35 -10.37 22.12
CA ALA A 171 -22.89 -10.04 20.80
C ALA A 171 -22.52 -8.63 20.28
N GLU A 172 -22.03 -7.72 21.14
CA GLU A 172 -21.70 -6.33 20.76
C GLU A 172 -20.22 -6.13 20.38
N ARG A 173 -19.40 -7.18 20.45
CA ARG A 173 -18.02 -7.15 19.93
C ARG A 173 -18.07 -7.52 18.46
N GLN A 174 -18.02 -6.49 17.61
CA GLN A 174 -17.77 -6.65 16.18
C GLN A 174 -16.29 -6.35 15.91
N THR A 175 -15.70 -6.99 14.90
CA THR A 175 -14.45 -6.47 14.30
C THR A 175 -14.81 -5.37 13.31
N TYR A 176 -13.80 -4.72 12.73
CA TYR A 176 -14.04 -3.63 11.80
C TYR A 176 -14.91 -4.05 10.58
N TYR A 177 -14.88 -5.32 10.13
CA TYR A 177 -15.59 -5.79 8.93
C TYR A 177 -16.45 -7.07 9.09
N MET A 178 -16.29 -7.84 10.18
CA MET A 178 -17.10 -9.04 10.46
C MET A 178 -17.41 -9.24 11.95
N PRO A 179 -18.49 -9.93 12.33
CA PRO A 179 -18.75 -10.33 13.72
C PRO A 179 -17.61 -11.19 14.31
N GLU A 180 -17.28 -10.97 15.58
CA GLU A 180 -16.17 -11.63 16.28
C GLU A 180 -16.26 -13.17 16.30
N ALA A 181 -17.47 -13.73 16.26
CA ALA A 181 -17.67 -15.18 16.19
C ALA A 181 -16.98 -15.82 14.95
N TYR A 182 -17.01 -15.13 13.80
CA TYR A 182 -16.35 -15.59 12.57
C TYR A 182 -14.85 -15.26 12.53
N ARG A 183 -14.37 -14.36 13.39
CA ARG A 183 -12.93 -14.18 13.65
C ARG A 183 -12.37 -15.41 14.35
N ASN A 184 -13.04 -15.83 15.43
CA ASN A 184 -12.56 -16.86 16.37
C ASN A 184 -13.03 -18.28 16.02
N GLY A 185 -12.97 -18.64 14.73
CA GLY A 185 -13.08 -20.03 14.28
C GLY A 185 -14.49 -20.59 14.07
N ALA A 186 -15.56 -19.80 14.13
CA ALA A 186 -16.86 -20.27 13.62
C ALA A 186 -16.74 -20.58 12.12
N PRO A 187 -17.30 -21.71 11.62
CA PRO A 187 -17.20 -22.07 10.21
C PRO A 187 -17.76 -20.97 9.30
N MET A 188 -16.99 -20.61 8.27
CA MET A 188 -17.48 -19.70 7.22
C MET A 188 -18.36 -20.51 6.26
N THR A 189 -19.67 -20.35 6.37
CA THR A 189 -20.66 -20.93 5.46
C THR A 189 -21.17 -19.90 4.45
N GLY A 190 -21.97 -20.34 3.48
CA GLY A 190 -22.70 -19.43 2.60
C GLY A 190 -23.60 -18.47 3.37
N GLU A 191 -24.34 -18.94 4.38
CA GLU A 191 -25.20 -18.05 5.18
C GLU A 191 -24.39 -17.05 6.03
N ALA A 192 -23.21 -17.45 6.51
CA ALA A 192 -22.29 -16.54 7.21
C ALA A 192 -21.77 -15.44 6.26
N PHE A 193 -21.39 -15.79 5.03
CA PHE A 193 -21.01 -14.83 4.00
C PHE A 193 -22.14 -13.85 3.69
N ASP A 194 -23.36 -14.36 3.47
CA ASP A 194 -24.57 -13.56 3.24
C ASP A 194 -24.84 -12.60 4.41
N GLN A 195 -24.71 -13.07 5.65
CA GLN A 195 -24.89 -12.24 6.84
C GLN A 195 -23.82 -11.12 6.93
N ILE A 196 -22.55 -11.44 6.74
CA ILE A 196 -21.41 -10.51 6.85
C ILE A 196 -21.51 -9.40 5.79
N THR A 197 -21.83 -9.75 4.55
CA THR A 197 -21.97 -8.80 3.44
C THR A 197 -23.26 -7.97 3.56
N ALA A 198 -24.36 -8.57 4.03
CA ALA A 198 -25.61 -7.84 4.25
C ALA A 198 -25.47 -6.72 5.29
N ILE A 199 -24.68 -6.91 6.36
CA ILE A 199 -24.51 -5.90 7.42
C ILE A 199 -23.35 -4.94 7.19
N GLY A 200 -22.23 -5.39 6.63
CA GLY A 200 -21.00 -4.59 6.58
C GLY A 200 -21.09 -3.41 5.61
N ARG A 201 -20.67 -2.23 6.05
CA ARG A 201 -20.72 -0.98 5.26
C ARG A 201 -19.42 -0.21 5.46
N GLN A 202 -18.63 -0.12 4.40
CA GLN A 202 -17.35 0.55 4.38
C GLN A 202 -17.35 1.72 3.39
N HIS A 203 -16.74 2.83 3.77
CA HIS A 203 -16.40 3.96 2.92
C HIS A 203 -14.87 4.15 2.89
N TYR A 204 -14.39 4.86 1.88
CA TYR A 204 -12.98 5.09 1.62
C TYR A 204 -12.52 6.46 2.17
N ASN A 205 -11.62 6.44 3.14
CA ASN A 205 -10.94 7.60 3.70
C ASN A 205 -9.82 8.10 2.77
N THR A 206 -10.18 8.88 1.77
CA THR A 206 -9.20 9.55 0.89
C THR A 206 -8.35 10.64 1.58
N SER A 207 -8.58 10.90 2.88
CA SER A 207 -7.77 11.84 3.67
C SER A 207 -6.64 11.19 4.48
N VAL A 208 -6.59 9.85 4.57
CA VAL A 208 -5.63 9.12 5.43
C VAL A 208 -4.18 9.44 5.07
N ASP A 209 -3.87 9.54 3.78
CA ASP A 209 -2.51 9.83 3.30
C ASP A 209 -2.01 11.22 3.74
N TRP A 210 -2.90 12.20 3.92
CA TRP A 210 -2.52 13.54 4.40
C TRP A 210 -2.05 13.49 5.85
N GLN A 211 -2.68 12.63 6.67
CA GLN A 211 -2.28 12.41 8.06
C GLN A 211 -0.92 11.71 8.13
N VAL A 212 -0.70 10.72 7.26
CA VAL A 212 0.60 10.01 7.13
C VAL A 212 1.70 10.93 6.61
N GLY A 213 1.45 11.73 5.56
CA GLY A 213 2.43 12.66 5.00
C GLY A 213 2.91 13.68 6.03
N LYS A 214 1.98 14.23 6.82
CA LYS A 214 2.29 15.15 7.92
C LYS A 214 3.03 14.45 9.07
N ALA A 215 2.61 13.25 9.47
CA ALA A 215 3.29 12.49 10.52
C ALA A 215 4.73 12.10 10.11
N TYR A 216 4.95 11.73 8.85
CA TYR A 216 6.28 11.46 8.33
C TYR A 216 7.16 12.70 8.24
N GLN A 217 6.60 13.88 7.94
CA GLN A 217 7.34 15.16 8.07
C GLN A 217 7.80 15.41 9.52
N GLU A 218 6.94 15.19 10.53
CA GLU A 218 7.32 15.31 11.94
C GLU A 218 8.42 14.30 12.33
N ILE A 219 8.39 13.08 11.78
CA ILE A 219 9.45 12.09 11.97
C ILE A 219 10.77 12.60 11.34
N ARG A 220 10.77 13.01 10.07
CA ARG A 220 11.95 13.58 9.38
C ARG A 220 12.56 14.77 10.14
N LEU A 221 11.71 15.68 10.63
CA LEU A 221 12.15 16.83 11.43
C LEU A 221 12.79 16.38 12.75
N SER A 222 12.21 15.38 13.42
CA SER A 222 12.76 14.82 14.66
C SER A 222 14.08 14.05 14.47
N ASP A 223 14.43 13.68 13.24
CA ASP A 223 15.68 12.97 12.90
C ASP A 223 16.82 13.93 12.48
N LEU A 224 16.53 15.22 12.27
CA LEU A 224 17.54 16.22 11.96
C LEU A 224 18.56 16.35 13.10
N GLY A 225 19.84 16.19 12.77
CA GLY A 225 20.95 16.28 13.73
C GLY A 225 21.23 14.99 14.52
N LYS A 226 20.38 13.96 14.43
CA LYS A 226 20.69 12.63 14.97
C LYS A 226 21.73 11.89 14.10
N PRO A 227 22.58 11.04 14.68
CA PRO A 227 23.42 10.13 13.91
C PRO A 227 22.55 9.10 13.17
N ALA A 228 23.04 8.60 12.02
CA ALA A 228 22.24 7.76 11.11
C ALA A 228 21.63 6.48 11.72
N HIS A 229 22.20 5.96 12.81
CA HIS A 229 21.67 4.77 13.51
C HIS A 229 20.51 5.07 14.48
N GLU A 230 20.27 6.34 14.81
CA GLU A 230 19.12 6.81 15.59
C GLU A 230 18.01 7.41 14.71
N GLN A 231 18.24 7.54 13.40
CA GLN A 231 17.24 8.01 12.44
C GLN A 231 16.31 6.86 12.07
N ILE A 232 15.01 7.13 12.06
CA ILE A 232 13.98 6.16 11.68
C ILE A 232 13.34 6.50 10.33
N ALA A 233 13.30 7.77 9.90
CA ALA A 233 12.74 8.16 8.61
C ALA A 233 13.31 7.37 7.42
N PRO A 234 14.62 7.05 7.32
CA PRO A 234 15.17 6.24 6.23
C PRO A 234 14.67 4.79 6.17
N ARG A 235 13.99 4.31 7.22
CA ARG A 235 13.43 2.96 7.34
C ARG A 235 11.97 2.87 6.88
N ILE A 236 11.30 4.01 6.73
CA ILE A 236 9.85 4.09 6.52
C ILE A 236 9.57 4.58 5.09
N PHE A 237 8.74 3.86 4.35
CA PHE A 237 8.29 4.23 3.01
C PHE A 237 6.77 4.46 3.00
N PRO A 238 6.30 5.70 3.21
CA PRO A 238 4.87 6.02 3.12
C PRO A 238 4.27 5.67 1.75
N ALA A 239 3.16 4.94 1.79
CA ALA A 239 2.37 4.61 0.61
C ALA A 239 1.14 5.53 0.48
N ILE A 240 0.66 5.69 -0.77
CA ILE A 240 -0.63 6.33 -1.05
C ILE A 240 -1.71 5.24 -1.09
N THR A 241 -2.49 5.08 -0.03
CA THR A 241 -3.59 4.10 0.02
C THR A 241 -4.97 4.75 -0.11
N GLY A 242 -5.11 6.06 0.16
CA GLY A 242 -6.36 6.83 0.13
C GLY A 242 -6.95 7.08 -1.27
N ILE A 243 -6.89 6.09 -2.17
CA ILE A 243 -7.31 6.14 -3.56
C ILE A 243 -8.68 5.47 -3.74
N ASN A 244 -9.74 6.27 -3.91
CA ASN A 244 -11.05 5.74 -4.31
C ASN A 244 -11.03 5.33 -5.81
N LEU A 245 -11.19 4.03 -6.10
CA LEU A 245 -11.18 3.50 -7.48
C LEU A 245 -12.43 3.85 -8.31
N GLY A 246 -13.49 4.36 -7.68
CA GLY A 246 -14.67 4.90 -8.35
C GLY A 246 -14.54 6.38 -8.73
N ASP A 247 -13.54 7.09 -8.22
CA ASP A 247 -13.34 8.52 -8.49
C ASP A 247 -12.43 8.75 -9.70
N ALA A 248 -13.00 9.22 -10.81
CA ALA A 248 -12.24 9.68 -11.99
C ALA A 248 -11.26 10.84 -11.69
N ASN A 249 -11.33 11.47 -10.51
CA ASN A 249 -10.40 12.48 -10.04
C ASN A 249 -9.30 11.91 -9.11
N ALA A 250 -9.18 10.59 -8.92
CA ALA A 250 -8.17 9.98 -8.05
C ALA A 250 -6.73 10.49 -8.31
N VAL A 251 -6.33 10.59 -9.58
CA VAL A 251 -5.02 11.15 -9.98
C VAL A 251 -4.86 12.63 -9.58
N THR A 252 -5.94 13.42 -9.59
CA THR A 252 -5.93 14.80 -9.07
C THR A 252 -5.62 14.83 -7.58
N SER A 253 -6.15 13.91 -6.79
CA SER A 253 -5.88 13.81 -5.36
C SER A 253 -4.42 13.42 -5.08
N MET A 254 -3.88 12.44 -5.81
CA MET A 254 -2.46 12.04 -5.71
C MET A 254 -1.49 13.17 -6.08
N LEU A 255 -1.79 13.92 -7.16
CA LEU A 255 -1.00 15.10 -7.57
C LEU A 255 -0.99 16.20 -6.50
N ARG A 256 -2.11 16.40 -5.78
CA ARG A 256 -2.18 17.35 -4.66
C ARG A 256 -1.37 16.87 -3.47
N LEU A 257 -1.48 15.59 -3.11
CA LEU A 257 -0.76 14.99 -2.00
C LEU A 257 0.76 15.10 -2.20
N LYS A 258 1.29 14.72 -3.37
CA LYS A 258 2.73 14.86 -3.68
C LYS A 258 3.20 16.32 -3.76
N LYS A 259 2.29 17.27 -4.03
CA LYS A 259 2.63 18.70 -4.04
C LYS A 259 2.81 19.23 -2.61
N GLU A 260 1.99 18.77 -1.67
CA GLU A 260 2.09 19.14 -0.25
C GLU A 260 3.26 18.43 0.44
N TYR A 261 3.44 17.14 0.12
CA TYR A 261 4.44 16.26 0.71
C TYR A 261 5.45 15.79 -0.36
N PRO A 262 6.34 16.68 -0.84
CA PRO A 262 7.40 16.31 -1.77
C PRO A 262 8.38 15.31 -1.13
N ASP A 263 9.02 14.49 -1.95
CA ASP A 263 10.02 13.48 -1.54
C ASP A 263 9.53 12.61 -0.35
N THR A 264 8.24 12.24 -0.35
CA THR A 264 7.59 11.50 0.73
C THR A 264 6.94 10.21 0.25
N PHE A 265 6.05 10.31 -0.75
CA PHE A 265 5.32 9.15 -1.29
C PHE A 265 5.99 8.61 -2.54
N HIS A 266 6.51 7.39 -2.47
CA HIS A 266 7.22 6.72 -3.57
C HIS A 266 6.57 5.41 -4.03
N ILE A 267 5.54 4.92 -3.34
CA ILE A 267 4.76 3.72 -3.68
C ILE A 267 3.26 4.03 -3.61
N ILE A 268 2.48 3.37 -4.46
CA ILE A 268 1.02 3.44 -4.52
C ILE A 268 0.43 2.14 -3.98
N GLY A 269 -0.64 2.25 -3.21
CA GLY A 269 -1.42 1.14 -2.71
C GLY A 269 -1.03 0.68 -1.29
N GLU A 270 -1.65 -0.38 -0.77
CA GLU A 270 -2.50 -1.30 -1.52
C GLU A 270 -3.72 -0.70 -2.26
N ILE A 271 -3.88 -1.10 -3.52
CA ILE A 271 -5.08 -0.89 -4.31
C ILE A 271 -5.95 -2.14 -4.14
N THR A 272 -6.98 -2.03 -3.29
CA THR A 272 -7.94 -3.11 -3.04
C THR A 272 -8.92 -3.24 -4.23
N MET A 273 -8.93 -4.39 -4.91
CA MET A 273 -9.93 -4.72 -5.95
C MET A 273 -10.92 -5.76 -5.42
N HIS A 274 -11.02 -6.95 -6.04
CA HIS A 274 -11.78 -8.04 -5.45
C HIS A 274 -11.06 -8.52 -4.19
N LYS A 275 -11.69 -8.40 -3.03
CA LYS A 275 -11.14 -8.89 -1.77
C LYS A 275 -12.25 -9.39 -0.86
N GLU A 276 -12.39 -10.71 -0.78
CA GLU A 276 -13.29 -11.44 0.13
C GLU A 276 -14.69 -10.81 0.33
N PHE A 277 -14.92 -10.20 1.50
CA PHE A 277 -16.15 -9.45 1.82
C PHE A 277 -15.98 -7.95 1.60
N VAL A 278 -14.75 -7.45 1.50
CA VAL A 278 -14.41 -6.02 1.47
C VAL A 278 -14.99 -5.36 0.21
N ASP A 279 -14.90 -6.02 -0.95
CA ASP A 279 -15.47 -5.49 -2.21
C ASP A 279 -17.01 -5.43 -2.17
N LYS A 280 -17.67 -6.38 -1.50
CA LYS A 280 -19.14 -6.41 -1.31
C LYS A 280 -19.62 -5.38 -0.29
N GLN A 281 -18.79 -5.04 0.70
CA GLN A 281 -19.13 -4.08 1.76
C GLN A 281 -18.76 -2.63 1.41
N ASN A 282 -17.94 -2.42 0.37
CA ASN A 282 -17.52 -1.10 -0.09
C ASN A 282 -18.68 -0.37 -0.80
N LEU A 283 -18.94 0.86 -0.36
CA LEU A 283 -20.02 1.71 -0.87
C LEU A 283 -19.59 2.72 -1.93
N ASP A 284 -18.29 2.96 -2.08
CA ASP A 284 -17.77 4.06 -2.90
C ASP A 284 -17.30 3.63 -4.29
N TYR A 285 -17.00 2.33 -4.48
CA TYR A 285 -16.70 1.75 -5.79
C TYR A 285 -17.07 0.27 -5.86
N GLN A 286 -17.00 -0.29 -7.06
CA GLN A 286 -16.99 -1.73 -7.33
C GLN A 286 -15.74 -2.06 -8.15
N PRO A 287 -15.08 -3.21 -7.94
CA PRO A 287 -13.91 -3.58 -8.72
C PRO A 287 -14.26 -3.70 -10.20
N ASP A 288 -13.47 -3.06 -11.06
CA ASP A 288 -13.63 -3.12 -12.50
C ASP A 288 -12.26 -3.24 -13.18
N PHE A 289 -12.10 -4.29 -13.99
CA PHE A 289 -10.92 -4.49 -14.82
C PHE A 289 -11.05 -3.86 -16.22
N SER A 290 -12.18 -3.23 -16.58
CA SER A 290 -12.40 -2.69 -17.93
C SER A 290 -11.37 -1.62 -18.34
N GLU A 291 -11.30 -1.30 -19.62
CA GLU A 291 -10.43 -0.24 -20.16
C GLU A 291 -10.84 1.17 -19.70
N ASN A 292 -12.10 1.35 -19.30
CA ASN A 292 -12.65 2.63 -18.86
C ASN A 292 -12.64 2.79 -17.32
N ALA A 293 -12.24 1.77 -16.57
CA ALA A 293 -12.14 1.82 -15.12
C ALA A 293 -11.10 2.88 -14.66
N PRO A 294 -11.38 3.71 -13.63
CA PRO A 294 -10.46 4.77 -13.19
C PRO A 294 -9.07 4.27 -12.74
N ILE A 295 -8.96 3.00 -12.34
CA ILE A 295 -7.67 2.34 -12.04
C ILE A 295 -6.66 2.47 -13.20
N ASN A 296 -7.12 2.51 -14.46
CA ASN A 296 -6.22 2.66 -15.60
C ASN A 296 -5.49 4.00 -15.59
N ASP A 297 -6.10 5.08 -15.11
CA ASP A 297 -5.44 6.38 -15.02
C ASP A 297 -4.51 6.47 -13.81
N ILE A 298 -4.83 5.75 -12.72
CA ILE A 298 -3.93 5.55 -11.58
C ILE A 298 -2.67 4.78 -12.01
N LEU A 299 -2.79 3.71 -12.80
CA LEU A 299 -1.64 2.95 -13.32
C LEU A 299 -0.82 3.76 -14.34
N LYS A 300 -1.44 4.49 -15.27
CA LYS A 300 -0.72 5.44 -16.16
C LYS A 300 0.06 6.49 -15.36
N PHE A 301 -0.54 7.03 -14.30
CA PHE A 301 0.14 7.96 -13.39
C PHE A 301 1.31 7.29 -12.65
N ALA A 302 1.14 6.04 -12.21
CA ALA A 302 2.19 5.25 -11.56
C ALA A 302 3.40 5.06 -12.48
N ALA A 303 3.21 4.63 -13.74
CA ALA A 303 4.28 4.58 -14.75
C ALA A 303 4.95 5.96 -14.96
N ARG A 304 4.16 7.02 -15.16
CA ARG A 304 4.66 8.38 -15.43
C ARG A 304 5.46 8.98 -14.26
N SER A 305 5.10 8.62 -13.02
CA SER A 305 5.79 9.04 -11.80
C SER A 305 6.85 8.02 -11.32
N GLY A 306 6.98 6.88 -11.99
CA GLY A 306 7.88 5.80 -11.60
C GLY A 306 7.58 5.16 -10.24
N MET A 307 6.35 5.29 -9.74
CA MET A 307 5.91 4.68 -8.49
C MET A 307 5.38 3.26 -8.75
N PRO A 308 5.87 2.22 -8.06
CA PRO A 308 5.25 0.90 -8.13
C PRO A 308 3.89 0.90 -7.43
N VAL A 309 3.07 -0.09 -7.78
CA VAL A 309 1.69 -0.25 -7.29
C VAL A 309 1.54 -1.59 -6.61
N VAL A 310 1.19 -1.60 -5.32
CA VAL A 310 0.72 -2.82 -4.63
C VAL A 310 -0.73 -3.05 -5.04
N LEU A 311 -0.99 -4.15 -5.75
CA LEU A 311 -2.33 -4.61 -6.11
C LEU A 311 -2.80 -5.61 -5.05
N HIS A 312 -3.82 -5.24 -4.28
CA HIS A 312 -4.52 -6.12 -3.36
C HIS A 312 -5.77 -6.65 -4.03
N CYS A 313 -5.63 -7.77 -4.72
CA CYS A 313 -6.73 -8.45 -5.37
C CYS A 313 -6.60 -9.93 -5.04
N ASP A 314 -7.68 -10.57 -4.62
CA ASP A 314 -7.75 -12.01 -4.67
C ASP A 314 -7.79 -12.42 -6.16
N SER A 315 -7.13 -13.52 -6.48
CA SER A 315 -7.12 -14.13 -7.81
C SER A 315 -8.36 -14.97 -8.09
N SER A 316 -9.10 -15.33 -7.03
CA SER A 316 -10.19 -16.29 -7.01
C SER A 316 -11.40 -15.74 -6.25
N ASP A 317 -12.59 -16.23 -6.57
CA ASP A 317 -13.82 -15.81 -5.92
C ASP A 317 -13.99 -16.48 -4.55
N ALA A 318 -13.92 -15.68 -3.48
CA ALA A 318 -14.04 -16.16 -2.10
C ALA A 318 -15.43 -16.72 -1.79
N GLU A 319 -16.50 -16.15 -2.37
CA GLU A 319 -17.87 -16.66 -2.17
C GLU A 319 -18.02 -18.04 -2.80
N ALA A 320 -17.53 -18.21 -4.03
CA ALA A 320 -17.53 -19.49 -4.72
C ALA A 320 -16.73 -20.56 -3.96
N ALA A 321 -15.55 -20.20 -3.43
CA ALA A 321 -14.74 -21.09 -2.59
C ALA A 321 -15.47 -21.47 -1.28
N ILE A 322 -16.06 -20.51 -0.57
CA ILE A 322 -16.82 -20.73 0.67
C ILE A 322 -18.02 -21.66 0.43
N ARG A 323 -18.84 -21.38 -0.59
CA ARG A 323 -20.07 -22.16 -0.84
C ARG A 323 -19.79 -23.57 -1.38
N SER A 324 -18.67 -23.79 -2.05
CA SER A 324 -18.27 -25.10 -2.58
C SER A 324 -17.37 -25.92 -1.65
N GLY A 325 -16.66 -25.27 -0.73
CA GLY A 325 -15.57 -25.87 0.04
C GLY A 325 -14.31 -26.18 -0.79
N ALA A 326 -14.24 -25.73 -2.04
CA ALA A 326 -13.13 -26.01 -2.95
C ALA A 326 -11.98 -24.99 -2.81
N ALA A 327 -10.80 -25.37 -3.31
CA ALA A 327 -9.70 -24.42 -3.52
C ALA A 327 -10.06 -23.38 -4.59
N GLY A 328 -9.40 -22.22 -4.56
CA GLY A 328 -9.62 -21.15 -5.54
C GLY A 328 -9.29 -21.60 -6.97
N GLN A 329 -10.20 -21.37 -7.92
CA GLN A 329 -9.99 -21.75 -9.33
C GLN A 329 -9.29 -20.65 -10.13
N GLY A 330 -9.21 -19.44 -9.56
CA GLY A 330 -8.49 -18.33 -10.16
C GLY A 330 -9.33 -17.59 -11.18
N GLU A 331 -10.58 -17.30 -10.80
CA GLU A 331 -11.64 -16.65 -11.56
C GLU A 331 -11.24 -15.25 -12.05
N TYR A 332 -10.49 -14.50 -11.25
CA TYR A 332 -10.11 -13.12 -11.53
C TYR A 332 -8.72 -12.98 -12.20
N PHE A 333 -7.94 -14.07 -12.31
CA PHE A 333 -6.62 -14.02 -12.97
C PHE A 333 -6.67 -13.41 -14.37
N ARG A 334 -7.74 -13.62 -15.14
CA ARG A 334 -7.85 -13.06 -16.48
C ARG A 334 -7.96 -11.53 -16.46
N GLY A 335 -8.75 -10.98 -15.54
CA GLY A 335 -8.86 -9.52 -15.36
C GLY A 335 -7.56 -8.89 -14.87
N ILE A 336 -6.86 -9.58 -13.97
CA ILE A 336 -5.54 -9.18 -13.47
C ILE A 336 -4.50 -9.23 -14.59
N GLU A 337 -4.46 -10.30 -15.38
CA GLU A 337 -3.61 -10.44 -16.58
C GLU A 337 -3.87 -9.32 -17.59
N ASP A 338 -5.14 -9.07 -17.93
CA ASP A 338 -5.52 -8.01 -18.87
C ASP A 338 -5.16 -6.62 -18.32
N LEU A 339 -5.22 -6.38 -17.00
CA LEU A 339 -4.74 -5.16 -16.36
C LEU A 339 -3.22 -5.01 -16.46
N VAL A 340 -2.46 -6.03 -16.07
CA VAL A 340 -0.99 -6.04 -16.15
C VAL A 340 -0.51 -5.82 -17.59
N ALA A 341 -1.16 -6.47 -18.56
CA ALA A 341 -0.82 -6.39 -19.98
C ALA A 341 -1.03 -4.99 -20.59
N ARG A 342 -2.03 -4.24 -20.11
CA ARG A 342 -2.32 -2.86 -20.60
C ARG A 342 -1.39 -1.80 -20.02
N HIS A 343 -0.70 -2.11 -18.91
CA HIS A 343 0.17 -1.16 -18.21
C HIS A 343 1.63 -1.68 -18.10
N PRO A 344 2.30 -2.01 -19.23
CA PRO A 344 3.62 -2.65 -19.24
C PRO A 344 4.72 -1.78 -18.61
N ASP A 345 4.56 -0.46 -18.61
CA ASP A 345 5.49 0.49 -17.99
C ASP A 345 5.22 0.70 -16.49
N THR A 346 4.16 0.12 -15.93
CA THR A 346 3.83 0.20 -14.51
C THR A 346 4.33 -1.03 -13.78
N THR A 347 5.24 -0.85 -12.82
CA THR A 347 5.63 -1.93 -11.92
C THR A 347 4.49 -2.25 -10.96
N ILE A 348 3.92 -3.44 -11.10
CA ILE A 348 2.84 -3.95 -10.24
C ILE A 348 3.45 -4.98 -9.28
N VAL A 349 3.04 -4.94 -8.02
CA VAL A 349 3.37 -5.92 -6.99
C VAL A 349 2.06 -6.52 -6.51
N HIS A 350 1.77 -7.76 -6.89
CA HIS A 350 0.51 -8.43 -6.56
C HIS A 350 0.63 -9.08 -5.17
N ALA A 351 -0.22 -8.66 -4.24
CA ALA A 351 -0.18 -9.05 -2.85
C ALA A 351 -0.40 -10.56 -2.64
N HIS A 352 0.04 -11.05 -1.48
CA HIS A 352 -0.25 -12.39 -0.95
C HIS A 352 -0.06 -13.54 -1.94
N MET A 353 1.18 -13.73 -2.39
CA MET A 353 1.58 -14.80 -3.31
C MET A 353 0.83 -14.75 -4.65
N GLY A 354 0.40 -13.56 -5.10
CA GLY A 354 -0.35 -13.39 -6.35
C GLY A 354 -1.85 -13.58 -6.19
N GLY A 355 -2.42 -13.11 -5.07
CA GLY A 355 -3.84 -13.05 -4.83
C GLY A 355 -4.44 -14.32 -4.22
N ILE A 356 -3.80 -14.91 -3.22
CA ILE A 356 -4.46 -15.96 -2.42
C ILE A 356 -5.32 -15.29 -1.34
N GLY A 357 -6.58 -15.70 -1.23
CA GLY A 357 -7.51 -15.28 -0.17
C GLY A 357 -7.52 -16.27 1.00
N LYS A 358 -7.91 -15.83 2.21
CA LYS A 358 -8.09 -16.65 3.42
C LYS A 358 -9.01 -17.83 3.18
N PHE A 359 -10.08 -17.60 2.42
CA PHE A 359 -11.10 -18.61 2.12
C PHE A 359 -10.92 -19.29 0.77
N ALA A 360 -10.05 -18.76 -0.10
CA ALA A 360 -9.72 -19.31 -1.41
C ALA A 360 -8.28 -19.83 -1.41
N ARG A 361 -8.07 -21.01 -0.79
CA ARG A 361 -6.78 -21.71 -0.73
C ARG A 361 -6.18 -21.91 -2.13
N PRO A 362 -4.83 -21.99 -2.28
CA PRO A 362 -4.21 -22.14 -3.60
C PRO A 362 -4.67 -23.42 -4.31
N GLY A 363 -5.28 -23.26 -5.48
CA GLY A 363 -5.62 -24.37 -6.38
C GLY A 363 -4.37 -25.01 -7.01
N GLU A 364 -4.52 -26.22 -7.55
CA GLU A 364 -3.41 -27.03 -8.09
C GLU A 364 -2.57 -26.29 -9.15
N ASN A 365 -3.23 -25.47 -9.99
CA ASN A 365 -2.58 -24.72 -11.07
C ASN A 365 -1.96 -23.38 -10.62
N HIS A 366 -1.96 -23.04 -9.33
CA HIS A 366 -1.54 -21.73 -8.83
C HIS A 366 -0.11 -21.35 -9.27
N VAL A 367 0.88 -22.20 -8.97
CA VAL A 367 2.29 -21.98 -9.34
C VAL A 367 2.48 -21.91 -10.86
N ALA A 368 1.68 -22.65 -11.64
CA ALA A 368 1.72 -22.59 -13.10
C ALA A 368 1.21 -21.24 -13.64
N LYS A 369 0.07 -20.74 -13.13
CA LYS A 369 -0.46 -19.41 -13.49
C LYS A 369 0.52 -18.28 -13.13
N LEU A 370 1.17 -18.36 -11.96
CA LEU A 370 2.21 -17.38 -11.58
C LEU A 370 3.42 -17.44 -12.52
N ARG A 371 3.91 -18.63 -12.88
CA ARG A 371 4.99 -18.81 -13.87
C ARG A 371 4.64 -18.14 -15.19
N GLU A 372 3.43 -18.35 -15.70
CA GLU A 372 2.98 -17.73 -16.94
C GLU A 372 2.97 -16.20 -16.88
N LEU A 373 2.47 -15.61 -15.78
CA LEU A 373 2.47 -14.16 -15.60
C LEU A 373 3.90 -13.60 -15.49
N LEU A 374 4.75 -14.20 -14.66
CA LEU A 374 6.14 -13.79 -14.47
C LEU A 374 6.98 -13.88 -15.76
N THR A 375 6.71 -14.90 -16.58
CA THR A 375 7.33 -15.09 -17.92
C THR A 375 6.88 -14.04 -18.92
N ARG A 376 5.57 -13.73 -18.95
CA ARG A 376 4.97 -12.87 -19.99
C ARG A 376 5.10 -11.38 -19.68
N TYR A 377 5.10 -10.99 -18.42
CA TYR A 377 5.03 -9.60 -17.98
C TYR A 377 6.23 -9.25 -17.10
N PRO A 378 7.25 -8.53 -17.61
CA PRO A 378 8.45 -8.17 -16.84
C PRO A 378 8.19 -7.14 -15.72
N ASN A 379 7.02 -6.52 -15.72
CA ASN A 379 6.57 -5.51 -14.76
C ASN A 379 5.75 -6.09 -13.58
N TYR A 380 5.39 -7.39 -13.60
CA TYR A 380 4.55 -8.05 -12.59
C TYR A 380 5.37 -8.74 -11.49
N ASN A 381 5.30 -8.28 -10.26
CA ASN A 381 6.03 -8.84 -9.12
C ASN A 381 5.05 -9.39 -8.09
N ILE A 382 5.55 -10.17 -7.15
CA ILE A 382 4.75 -10.86 -6.15
C ILE A 382 5.23 -10.44 -4.76
N ASP A 383 4.30 -9.93 -3.96
CA ASP A 383 4.48 -9.77 -2.53
C ASP A 383 4.07 -11.08 -1.84
N MET A 384 4.89 -11.55 -0.88
CA MET A 384 4.70 -12.82 -0.17
C MET A 384 3.96 -12.66 1.17
N SER A 385 3.39 -11.49 1.45
CA SER A 385 2.72 -11.16 2.71
C SER A 385 1.55 -12.05 3.13
N TRP A 386 1.12 -11.82 4.37
CA TRP A 386 -0.01 -12.41 5.10
C TRP A 386 0.25 -13.81 5.66
N ASP A 387 0.23 -13.91 6.99
CA ASP A 387 0.40 -15.15 7.77
C ASP A 387 -0.59 -16.23 7.35
N VAL A 388 -1.85 -15.85 7.13
CA VAL A 388 -2.93 -16.71 6.63
C VAL A 388 -2.60 -17.35 5.28
N VAL A 389 -1.90 -16.64 4.40
CA VAL A 389 -1.48 -17.15 3.09
C VAL A 389 -0.18 -17.95 3.22
N ALA A 390 0.78 -17.45 3.99
CA ALA A 390 2.03 -18.15 4.28
C ALA A 390 1.82 -19.51 4.95
N GLU A 391 0.75 -19.68 5.75
CA GLU A 391 0.36 -20.95 6.34
C GLU A 391 0.07 -22.02 5.26
N ASN A 392 -0.39 -21.67 4.06
CA ASN A 392 -0.52 -22.63 2.95
C ASN A 392 0.84 -23.17 2.44
N TYR A 393 1.95 -22.50 2.78
CA TYR A 393 3.33 -22.87 2.48
C TYR A 393 4.16 -23.16 3.75
N SER A 394 3.49 -23.34 4.89
CA SER A 394 4.08 -23.83 6.13
C SER A 394 4.27 -25.35 6.07
N PRO A 395 5.42 -25.91 6.50
CA PRO A 395 5.65 -27.36 6.59
C PRO A 395 4.94 -28.00 7.80
N HIS A 396 4.30 -27.21 8.66
CA HIS A 396 3.57 -27.70 9.83
C HIS A 396 2.09 -27.89 9.49
N SER A 397 1.58 -29.10 9.66
CA SER A 397 0.13 -29.32 9.54
C SER A 397 -0.59 -29.01 10.87
N ALA A 398 -1.79 -28.45 10.74
CA ALA A 398 -2.75 -28.28 11.84
C ALA A 398 -3.57 -29.55 12.13
N GLU A 399 -3.44 -30.60 11.29
CA GLU A 399 -4.14 -31.87 11.48
C GLU A 399 -3.63 -32.63 12.72
N THR A 400 -4.55 -33.34 13.36
CA THR A 400 -4.36 -34.09 14.61
C THR A 400 -4.38 -35.60 14.41
N ASP A 401 -5.09 -36.12 13.41
CA ASP A 401 -4.97 -37.55 13.03
C ASP A 401 -3.58 -37.81 12.44
N PRO A 402 -2.79 -38.77 12.96
CA PRO A 402 -1.42 -39.01 12.49
C PRO A 402 -1.30 -39.37 11.01
N THR A 403 -2.31 -40.01 10.42
CA THR A 403 -2.30 -40.47 9.02
C THR A 403 -2.61 -39.31 8.09
N LEU A 404 -3.68 -38.55 8.39
CA LEU A 404 -4.06 -37.37 7.63
C LEU A 404 -2.99 -36.27 7.76
N LYS A 405 -2.38 -36.11 8.94
CA LYS A 405 -1.26 -35.19 9.18
C LYS A 405 -0.06 -35.51 8.30
N ALA A 406 0.37 -36.77 8.25
CA ALA A 406 1.48 -37.18 7.40
C ALA A 406 1.21 -36.93 5.90
N ALA A 407 -0.04 -37.12 5.46
CA ALA A 407 -0.45 -36.82 4.08
C ALA A 407 -0.47 -35.31 3.78
N ASP A 408 -0.97 -34.48 4.69
CA ASP A 408 -0.99 -33.02 4.54
C ASP A 408 0.43 -32.42 4.57
N GLU A 409 1.30 -32.87 5.48
CA GLU A 409 2.70 -32.43 5.53
C GLU A 409 3.48 -32.81 4.25
N ALA A 410 3.19 -33.99 3.66
CA ALA A 410 3.74 -34.37 2.35
C ALA A 410 3.23 -33.48 1.21
N ALA A 411 1.93 -33.17 1.18
CA ALA A 411 1.33 -32.28 0.17
C ALA A 411 1.85 -30.84 0.29
N ARG A 412 2.01 -30.33 1.52
CA ARG A 412 2.65 -29.05 1.83
C ARG A 412 4.10 -29.01 1.36
N SER A 413 4.89 -30.04 1.65
CA SER A 413 6.29 -30.12 1.19
C SER A 413 6.40 -30.07 -0.34
N ALA A 414 5.53 -30.77 -1.06
CA ALA A 414 5.48 -30.69 -2.52
C ALA A 414 5.14 -29.28 -3.04
N ARG A 415 4.14 -28.61 -2.43
CA ARG A 415 3.76 -27.22 -2.77
C ARG A 415 4.90 -26.23 -2.47
N ILE A 416 5.59 -26.40 -1.35
CA ILE A 416 6.75 -25.61 -0.94
C ILE A 416 7.87 -25.73 -1.99
N GLN A 417 8.23 -26.95 -2.40
CA GLN A 417 9.26 -27.17 -3.42
C GLN A 417 8.89 -26.57 -4.79
N GLN A 418 7.61 -26.65 -5.19
CA GLN A 418 7.14 -26.01 -6.43
C GLN A 418 7.24 -24.48 -6.38
N MET A 419 6.89 -23.86 -5.25
CA MET A 419 7.04 -22.42 -5.06
C MET A 419 8.51 -22.01 -4.98
N ALA A 420 9.35 -22.76 -4.26
CA ALA A 420 10.79 -22.52 -4.19
C ALA A 420 11.44 -22.53 -5.58
N ALA A 421 11.10 -23.53 -6.41
CA ALA A 421 11.57 -23.61 -7.79
C ALA A 421 11.14 -22.40 -8.63
N LEU A 422 9.93 -21.89 -8.44
CA LEU A 422 9.46 -20.68 -9.12
C LEU A 422 10.22 -19.42 -8.64
N ILE A 423 10.49 -19.31 -7.34
CA ILE A 423 11.29 -18.21 -6.79
C ILE A 423 12.73 -18.27 -7.31
N GLN A 424 13.35 -19.45 -7.39
CA GLN A 424 14.68 -19.61 -8.00
C GLN A 424 14.71 -19.31 -9.51
N GLU A 425 13.61 -19.55 -10.23
CA GLU A 425 13.45 -19.21 -11.65
C GLU A 425 13.30 -17.70 -11.86
N PHE A 426 12.67 -16.99 -10.92
CA PHE A 426 12.42 -15.54 -10.97
C PHE A 426 12.89 -14.82 -9.68
N PRO A 427 14.18 -14.90 -9.31
CA PRO A 427 14.66 -14.49 -7.98
C PRO A 427 14.47 -13.00 -7.69
N LYS A 428 14.33 -12.17 -8.73
CA LYS A 428 14.14 -10.72 -8.62
C LYS A 428 12.68 -10.25 -8.55
N ARG A 429 11.73 -11.17 -8.44
CA ARG A 429 10.28 -10.91 -8.65
C ARG A 429 9.41 -11.21 -7.44
N PHE A 430 10.01 -11.64 -6.34
CA PHE A 430 9.35 -11.99 -5.08
C PHE A 430 9.89 -11.11 -3.97
N ILE A 431 9.01 -10.53 -3.15
CA ILE A 431 9.36 -9.57 -2.11
C ILE A 431 8.67 -9.99 -0.81
N MET A 432 9.42 -9.99 0.29
CA MET A 432 8.88 -10.25 1.61
C MET A 432 7.96 -9.11 2.08
N GLY A 433 6.87 -9.49 2.75
CA GLY A 433 5.95 -8.59 3.43
C GLY A 433 5.30 -9.31 4.62
N SER A 434 4.70 -8.59 5.56
CA SER A 434 4.00 -9.20 6.70
C SER A 434 2.49 -9.30 6.49
N ASP A 435 1.86 -8.26 5.93
CA ASP A 435 0.45 -7.89 6.13
C ASP A 435 0.09 -7.77 7.62
N ALA A 436 1.07 -7.39 8.45
CA ALA A 436 0.84 -7.17 9.86
C ALA A 436 0.08 -5.85 10.05
N LEU A 437 -1.02 -5.92 10.77
CA LEU A 437 -1.81 -4.75 11.12
C LEU A 437 -1.29 -4.08 12.38
N ILE A 438 -2.08 -3.15 12.94
CA ILE A 438 -1.79 -2.37 14.15
C ILE A 438 -1.29 -3.30 15.25
N SER A 439 0.03 -3.40 15.32
CA SER A 439 0.68 -4.48 16.06
C SER A 439 0.92 -4.05 17.50
N ARG A 440 0.75 -5.00 18.41
CA ARG A 440 1.05 -4.83 19.83
C ARG A 440 2.25 -5.68 20.26
N ASN A 441 2.83 -6.45 19.34
CA ASN A 441 3.91 -7.39 19.61
C ASN A 441 4.71 -7.74 18.33
N GLU A 442 5.99 -8.04 18.50
CA GLU A 442 6.89 -8.44 17.42
C GLU A 442 6.42 -9.68 16.63
N ASN A 443 5.65 -10.58 17.23
CA ASN A 443 5.33 -11.88 16.60
C ASN A 443 4.36 -11.75 15.41
N SER A 444 3.42 -10.80 15.41
CA SER A 444 2.54 -10.60 14.25
C SER A 444 3.28 -10.03 13.04
N ILE A 445 4.39 -9.32 13.26
CA ILE A 445 5.28 -8.81 12.21
C ILE A 445 6.17 -9.95 11.68
N SER A 446 6.67 -10.83 12.55
CA SER A 446 7.52 -11.97 12.16
C SER A 446 6.76 -13.23 11.72
N ALA A 447 5.45 -13.35 11.96
CA ALA A 447 4.65 -14.56 11.72
C ALA A 447 4.82 -15.12 10.29
N THR A 448 4.66 -14.26 9.29
CA THR A 448 4.80 -14.61 7.86
C THR A 448 6.20 -15.13 7.54
N HIS A 449 7.25 -14.53 8.12
CA HIS A 449 8.63 -15.01 8.00
C HIS A 449 8.81 -16.38 8.68
N GLU A 450 8.30 -16.53 9.90
CA GLU A 450 8.43 -17.77 10.68
C GLU A 450 7.83 -18.97 9.92
N LEU A 451 6.62 -18.81 9.38
CA LEU A 451 5.94 -19.83 8.57
C LEU A 451 6.76 -20.26 7.35
N TYR A 452 7.26 -19.31 6.54
CA TYR A 452 8.13 -19.62 5.40
C TYR A 452 9.50 -20.17 5.80
N SER A 453 10.03 -19.80 6.96
CA SER A 453 11.29 -20.33 7.49
C SER A 453 11.17 -21.75 8.07
N GLY A 454 9.96 -22.29 8.16
CA GLY A 454 9.63 -23.58 8.78
C GLY A 454 9.68 -23.56 10.31
N ALA A 455 9.76 -22.39 10.92
CA ALA A 455 9.73 -22.20 12.36
C ALA A 455 8.28 -22.14 12.87
N LYS A 456 8.04 -22.74 14.04
CA LYS A 456 6.76 -22.66 14.75
C LYS A 456 7.01 -22.50 16.23
N ARG A 457 6.42 -21.47 16.84
CA ARG A 457 6.44 -21.27 18.29
C ARG A 457 5.46 -22.24 18.96
N ASN A 458 5.89 -22.89 20.04
CA ASN A 458 5.02 -23.67 20.91
C ASN A 458 4.45 -22.79 22.05
N ALA A 459 3.58 -23.36 22.89
CA ALA A 459 2.91 -22.62 23.97
C ALA A 459 3.87 -22.06 25.03
N GLU A 460 5.07 -22.65 25.16
CA GLU A 460 6.14 -22.19 26.06
C GLU A 460 7.11 -21.20 25.38
N GLY A 461 6.87 -20.82 24.12
CA GLY A 461 7.72 -19.90 23.35
C GLY A 461 8.97 -20.54 22.72
N ASN A 462 9.13 -21.86 22.80
CA ASN A 462 10.20 -22.58 22.12
C ASN A 462 9.88 -22.76 20.63
N PHE A 463 10.91 -22.79 19.78
CA PHE A 463 10.74 -23.04 18.35
C PHE A 463 10.88 -24.52 18.01
N GLU A 464 9.84 -25.11 17.43
CA GLU A 464 9.97 -26.30 16.57
C GLU A 464 10.37 -25.83 15.16
N ARG A 465 11.32 -26.52 14.51
CA ARG A 465 11.73 -26.20 13.13
C ARG A 465 11.63 -27.42 12.24
N LYS A 466 10.93 -27.25 11.11
CA LYS A 466 10.92 -28.17 9.96
C LYS A 466 11.56 -27.47 8.76
N THR A 467 11.85 -28.20 7.69
CA THR A 467 12.32 -27.61 6.41
C THR A 467 11.19 -26.78 5.80
N GLY A 468 11.37 -25.46 5.77
CA GLY A 468 10.42 -24.50 5.19
C GLY A 468 10.78 -24.05 3.77
N LEU A 469 9.98 -23.13 3.23
CA LEU A 469 10.24 -22.51 1.93
C LEU A 469 11.63 -21.88 1.83
N PHE A 470 12.07 -21.16 2.86
CA PHE A 470 13.36 -20.46 2.83
C PHE A 470 14.58 -21.40 2.85
N ASP A 471 14.46 -22.64 3.34
CA ASP A 471 15.52 -23.66 3.25
C ASP A 471 15.79 -24.10 1.80
N HIS A 472 14.86 -23.83 0.87
CA HIS A 472 14.96 -24.20 -0.54
C HIS A 472 15.34 -23.03 -1.46
N LEU A 473 15.68 -21.85 -0.93
CA LEU A 473 15.93 -20.67 -1.77
C LEU A 473 17.42 -20.42 -2.08
N ASP A 474 18.36 -21.08 -1.39
CA ASP A 474 19.81 -20.92 -1.59
C ASP A 474 20.24 -19.45 -1.79
N THR A 475 20.69 -19.09 -3.00
CA THR A 475 21.15 -17.73 -3.35
C THR A 475 20.02 -16.74 -3.66
N ALA A 476 18.77 -17.19 -3.79
CA ALA A 476 17.61 -16.33 -4.00
C ALA A 476 17.06 -15.74 -2.68
N LEU A 477 17.39 -16.32 -1.51
CA LEU A 477 16.86 -15.86 -0.22
C LEU A 477 17.15 -14.38 0.09
N PRO A 478 18.36 -13.82 -0.15
CA PRO A 478 18.62 -12.39 0.06
C PRO A 478 17.75 -11.49 -0.84
N ASN A 479 17.45 -11.95 -2.06
CA ASN A 479 16.60 -11.19 -2.99
C ASN A 479 15.18 -11.05 -2.43
N VAL A 480 14.61 -12.16 -1.93
CA VAL A 480 13.28 -12.17 -1.29
C VAL A 480 13.24 -11.31 -0.04
N LEU A 481 14.23 -11.47 0.85
CA LEU A 481 14.19 -10.85 2.18
C LEU A 481 14.49 -9.35 2.16
N SER A 482 15.34 -8.85 1.25
CA SER A 482 15.71 -7.43 1.27
C SER A 482 16.13 -6.84 -0.07
N GLU A 483 16.91 -7.54 -0.91
CA GLU A 483 17.51 -6.90 -2.09
C GLU A 483 16.47 -6.47 -3.14
N ASN A 484 15.35 -7.21 -3.29
CA ASN A 484 14.28 -6.81 -4.22
C ASN A 484 13.47 -5.62 -3.72
N PHE A 485 13.21 -5.53 -2.40
CA PHE A 485 12.59 -4.36 -1.78
C PHE A 485 13.48 -3.12 -2.00
N ASP A 486 14.78 -3.25 -1.74
CA ASP A 486 15.74 -2.16 -1.91
C ASP A 486 15.88 -1.75 -3.38
N ALA A 487 15.97 -2.70 -4.30
CA ALA A 487 16.00 -2.40 -5.74
C ALA A 487 14.74 -1.65 -6.18
N LEU A 488 13.57 -2.12 -5.74
CA LEU A 488 12.27 -1.54 -6.10
C LEU A 488 12.10 -0.12 -5.55
N LEU A 489 12.30 0.09 -4.24
CA LEU A 489 11.97 1.38 -3.61
C LEU A 489 13.06 2.43 -3.77
N ASN A 490 14.34 2.06 -3.96
CA ASN A 490 15.37 3.04 -4.32
C ASN A 490 15.17 3.54 -5.77
N ASP A 491 14.82 2.66 -6.71
CA ASP A 491 14.48 3.06 -8.08
C ASP A 491 13.21 3.93 -8.11
N ALA A 492 12.17 3.53 -7.38
CA ALA A 492 10.95 4.32 -7.22
C ALA A 492 11.22 5.71 -6.63
N LYS A 493 12.07 5.80 -5.60
CA LYS A 493 12.47 7.08 -5.02
C LYS A 493 13.19 7.97 -6.04
N VAL A 494 14.17 7.44 -6.76
CA VAL A 494 14.90 8.19 -7.80
C VAL A 494 13.96 8.70 -8.90
N LYS A 495 13.08 7.84 -9.43
CA LYS A 495 12.14 8.20 -10.51
C LYS A 495 11.06 9.17 -10.04
N SER A 496 10.49 8.94 -8.86
CA SER A 496 9.43 9.77 -8.29
C SER A 496 9.92 11.17 -7.92
N SER A 497 11.10 11.29 -7.31
CA SER A 497 11.70 12.60 -7.03
C SER A 497 12.17 13.30 -8.33
N ALA A 498 12.56 12.57 -9.39
CA ALA A 498 12.79 13.17 -10.71
C ALA A 498 11.49 13.68 -11.37
N TYR A 499 10.39 12.94 -11.25
CA TYR A 499 9.06 13.34 -11.71
C TYR A 499 8.57 14.63 -11.02
N GLU A 500 8.67 14.71 -9.70
CA GLU A 500 8.28 15.88 -8.90
C GLU A 500 9.07 17.14 -9.30
N ASN A 501 10.37 17.00 -9.56
CA ASN A 501 11.22 18.13 -9.96
C ASN A 501 11.00 18.59 -11.42
N GLY A 502 10.53 17.69 -12.28
CA GLY A 502 10.28 17.91 -13.71
C GLY A 502 8.80 17.92 -14.10
N MET A 503 8.32 16.79 -14.65
CA MET A 503 7.03 16.67 -15.35
C MET A 503 5.81 17.02 -14.48
N MET A 504 5.88 16.87 -13.16
CA MET A 504 4.77 17.19 -12.27
C MET A 504 4.30 18.65 -12.39
N LYS A 505 5.21 19.59 -12.70
CA LYS A 505 4.87 21.01 -12.93
C LYS A 505 4.03 21.22 -14.19
N GLU A 506 4.12 20.32 -15.17
CA GLU A 506 3.31 20.34 -16.39
C GLU A 506 1.94 19.71 -16.12
N ASP A 507 1.91 18.57 -15.42
CA ASP A 507 0.67 17.87 -15.06
C ASP A 507 -0.22 18.74 -14.16
N LEU A 508 0.35 19.45 -13.18
CA LEU A 508 -0.37 20.45 -12.36
C LEU A 508 -0.93 21.62 -13.18
N LYS A 509 -0.23 22.08 -14.22
CA LYS A 509 -0.72 23.14 -15.13
C LYS A 509 -1.87 22.62 -16.00
N ALA A 510 -1.74 21.42 -16.56
CA ALA A 510 -2.78 20.78 -17.35
C ALA A 510 -4.06 20.56 -16.53
N LEU A 511 -3.91 20.11 -15.28
CA LEU A 511 -4.99 19.94 -14.30
C LEU A 511 -5.69 21.27 -13.99
N GLN A 512 -4.94 22.35 -13.78
CA GLN A 512 -5.54 23.67 -13.57
C GLN A 512 -6.24 24.20 -14.84
N ALA A 513 -5.69 23.97 -16.02
CA ALA A 513 -6.33 24.36 -17.28
C ALA A 513 -7.66 23.59 -17.49
N ALA A 514 -7.68 22.28 -17.19
CA ALA A 514 -8.90 21.47 -17.23
C ALA A 514 -9.97 21.95 -16.22
N ALA A 515 -9.56 22.31 -15.00
CA ALA A 515 -10.47 22.87 -13.99
C ALA A 515 -11.12 24.18 -14.45
N VAL A 516 -10.34 25.09 -15.05
CA VAL A 516 -10.83 26.36 -15.63
C VAL A 516 -11.78 26.11 -16.81
N ASN A 517 -11.41 25.24 -17.75
CA ASN A 517 -12.21 24.93 -18.93
C ASN A 517 -13.57 24.30 -18.56
N ASN A 518 -13.63 23.51 -17.48
CA ASN A 518 -14.84 22.86 -17.00
C ASN A 518 -15.75 23.78 -16.16
N GLY A 519 -15.46 25.08 -16.07
CA GLY A 519 -16.29 26.06 -15.35
C GLY A 519 -16.36 25.84 -13.84
N ARG A 520 -15.53 24.95 -13.27
CA ARG A 520 -15.43 24.76 -11.82
C ARG A 520 -14.75 25.99 -11.22
N THR A 521 -15.34 26.57 -10.18
CA THR A 521 -14.90 27.83 -9.57
C THR A 521 -13.40 27.78 -9.26
N PRO A 522 -12.60 28.75 -9.72
CA PRO A 522 -11.15 28.63 -9.62
C PRO A 522 -10.71 28.95 -8.20
N ASN A 523 -10.52 27.90 -7.39
CA ASN A 523 -9.42 27.90 -6.43
C ASN A 523 -8.13 27.94 -7.26
N VAL A 524 -7.75 29.13 -7.70
CA VAL A 524 -6.51 29.37 -8.46
C VAL A 524 -5.37 28.87 -7.58
N TRP A 525 -4.73 27.76 -7.97
CA TRP A 525 -3.51 27.32 -7.31
C TRP A 525 -2.52 28.49 -7.34
N PRO A 526 -1.93 28.89 -6.20
CA PRO A 526 -0.89 29.91 -6.23
C PRO A 526 0.18 29.45 -7.21
N ALA A 527 0.50 30.34 -8.16
CA ALA A 527 1.51 30.06 -9.18
C ALA A 527 2.83 29.75 -8.45
N THR A 528 3.33 28.53 -8.62
CA THR A 528 4.60 28.11 -8.00
C THR A 528 5.73 28.89 -8.65
N THR A 529 6.33 29.79 -7.86
CA THR A 529 7.65 30.39 -8.11
C THR A 529 8.74 29.34 -8.05
#